data_AF-A0A538PJW9-F1
#
_entry.id   AF-A0A538PJW9-F1
#
_cell.length_a   1.000
_cell.length_b   1.000
_cell.length_c   1.000
_cell.angle_alpha   90.00
_cell.angle_beta   90.00
_cell.angle_gamma   90.00
#
_symmetry.space_group_name_H-M   'P 1'
#
loop_
_entity.id
_entity.type
_entity.pdbx_description
1 polymer ?
#
loop_
_entity_poly.entity_id
_entity_poly.type
_entity_poly.pdbx_seq_one_letter_code
_entity_poly.pdbx_strand_id
1 'polypeptide(L)'
;MSLAGCAHGTGPDQTLDRYGMALKNHDFAAAYDLMSSSFRVKVTREDYIRTMRDNSREVNETSERLRGKKGSMEVSAEFEYGLGDSMRLVQEDGHWKIATYPLGFYDQSTPKAALRSFIRAYRLERWDVMLRFVPTSYREKMNAQKMQAQFTGPSREQMENLINTLEANVDEPITERGNDARMSYGDRYNVQFLKEDGAWKLKDLD
;
A
#
# COMPACT_ATOMS: atom_id res chain seq x y z
N MET A 1 -37.42 -18.54 -17.44
CA MET A 1 -36.89 -19.28 -16.27
C MET A 1 -35.37 -19.34 -16.42
N SER A 2 -34.65 -18.40 -15.82
CA SER A 2 -33.19 -18.48 -15.73
C SER A 2 -32.83 -19.07 -14.38
N LEU A 3 -32.16 -20.22 -14.39
CA LEU A 3 -31.58 -20.84 -13.21
C LEU A 3 -30.39 -19.98 -12.77
N ALA A 4 -30.54 -19.26 -11.66
CA ALA A 4 -29.41 -18.66 -10.95
C ALA A 4 -28.61 -19.80 -10.32
N GLY A 5 -27.50 -20.17 -10.97
CA GLY A 5 -26.50 -21.03 -10.37
C GLY A 5 -25.86 -20.28 -9.19
N CYS A 6 -26.21 -20.65 -7.97
CA CYS A 6 -25.43 -20.30 -6.80
C CYS A 6 -24.00 -20.78 -7.04
N ALA A 7 -23.07 -19.84 -7.24
CA ALA A 7 -21.67 -20.12 -7.11
C ALA A 7 -21.43 -20.55 -5.66
N HIS A 8 -21.51 -21.85 -5.39
CA HIS A 8 -21.08 -22.49 -4.14
C HIS A 8 -19.54 -22.47 -4.09
N GLY A 9 -18.96 -21.28 -4.19
CA GLY A 9 -17.53 -21.04 -4.07
C GLY A 9 -17.15 -20.85 -2.61
N THR A 10 -15.94 -21.28 -2.27
CA THR A 10 -15.22 -21.05 -1.00
C THR A 10 -15.07 -19.55 -0.72
N GLY A 11 -16.13 -18.93 -0.20
CA GLY A 11 -16.13 -17.55 0.26
C GLY A 11 -15.37 -17.40 1.58
N PRO A 12 -15.02 -16.17 1.97
CA PRO A 12 -14.22 -15.95 3.16
C PRO A 12 -14.94 -16.34 4.46
N ASP A 13 -16.28 -16.27 4.51
CA ASP A 13 -17.08 -16.77 5.64
C ASP A 13 -16.83 -18.27 5.87
N GLN A 14 -16.91 -19.05 4.79
CA GLN A 14 -16.70 -20.50 4.86
C GLN A 14 -15.27 -20.84 5.27
N THR A 15 -14.28 -20.06 4.84
CA THR A 15 -12.88 -20.23 5.24
C THR A 15 -12.69 -19.94 6.73
N LEU A 16 -13.29 -18.86 7.25
CA LEU A 16 -13.23 -18.50 8.67
C LEU A 16 -13.97 -19.53 9.54
N ASP A 17 -15.12 -20.04 9.09
CA ASP A 17 -15.86 -21.10 9.78
C ASP A 17 -15.04 -22.39 9.88
N ARG A 18 -14.44 -22.83 8.76
CA ARG A 18 -13.56 -24.00 8.74
C ARG A 18 -12.34 -23.81 9.65
N TYR A 19 -11.74 -22.61 9.63
CA TYR A 19 -10.60 -22.30 10.47
C TYR A 19 -10.97 -22.32 11.96
N GLY A 20 -12.07 -21.66 12.33
CA GLY A 20 -12.59 -21.66 13.71
C GLY A 20 -12.94 -23.07 14.20
N MET A 21 -13.56 -23.90 13.35
CA MET A 21 -13.82 -25.32 13.66
C MET A 21 -12.53 -26.12 13.85
N ALA A 22 -11.52 -25.93 12.99
CA ALA A 22 -10.24 -26.61 13.11
C ALA A 22 -9.52 -26.25 14.41
N LEU A 23 -9.52 -24.98 14.80
CA LEU A 23 -8.99 -24.54 16.10
C LEU A 23 -9.74 -25.17 17.27
N LYS A 24 -11.08 -25.15 17.25
CA LYS A 24 -11.93 -25.74 18.29
C LYS A 24 -11.68 -27.24 18.48
N ASN A 25 -11.45 -27.95 17.38
CA ASN A 25 -11.22 -29.39 17.39
C ASN A 25 -9.74 -29.76 17.65
N HIS A 26 -8.87 -28.76 17.88
CA HIS A 26 -7.41 -28.93 17.95
C HIS A 26 -6.81 -29.60 16.69
N ASP A 27 -7.49 -29.51 15.55
CA ASP A 27 -7.01 -29.95 14.25
C ASP A 27 -6.15 -28.84 13.62
N PHE A 28 -4.99 -28.63 14.23
CA PHE A 28 -4.05 -27.58 13.81
C PHE A 28 -3.44 -27.84 12.43
N ALA A 29 -3.47 -29.11 12.00
CA ALA A 29 -3.16 -29.53 10.65
C ALA A 29 -4.13 -28.90 9.63
N ALA A 30 -5.43 -29.12 9.81
CA ALA A 30 -6.46 -28.54 8.94
C ALA A 30 -6.47 -27.00 9.01
N ALA A 31 -6.19 -26.42 10.20
CA ALA A 31 -6.07 -24.97 10.34
C ALA A 31 -4.89 -24.41 9.51
N TYR A 32 -3.73 -25.08 9.52
CA TYR A 32 -2.58 -24.72 8.69
C TYR A 32 -2.88 -24.85 7.20
N ASP A 33 -3.68 -25.85 6.81
CA ASP A 33 -4.10 -26.07 5.42
C ASP A 33 -5.06 -25.00 4.86
N LEU A 34 -5.52 -24.07 5.69
CA LEU A 34 -6.26 -22.88 5.27
C LEU A 34 -5.38 -21.63 5.12
N MET A 35 -4.11 -21.68 5.55
CA MET A 35 -3.18 -20.55 5.44
C MET A 35 -2.72 -20.34 3.99
N SER A 36 -2.44 -19.10 3.60
CA SER A 36 -1.95 -18.78 2.25
C SER A 36 -0.57 -19.41 1.96
N SER A 37 -0.24 -19.60 0.69
CA SER A 37 1.09 -20.09 0.29
C SER A 37 2.22 -19.19 0.80
N SER A 38 2.03 -17.86 0.78
CA SER A 38 3.02 -16.90 1.28
C SER A 38 3.25 -16.99 2.78
N PHE A 39 2.24 -17.38 3.56
CA PHE A 39 2.40 -17.69 4.98
C PHE A 39 3.21 -18.98 5.17
N ARG A 40 2.86 -20.05 4.44
CA ARG A 40 3.51 -21.37 4.55
C ARG A 40 4.98 -21.39 4.09
N VAL A 41 5.40 -20.42 3.29
CA VAL A 41 6.82 -20.19 2.97
C VAL A 41 7.61 -19.72 4.20
N LYS A 42 6.99 -18.94 5.09
CA LYS A 42 7.65 -18.30 6.24
C LYS A 42 7.52 -19.12 7.52
N VAL A 43 6.44 -19.87 7.67
CA VAL A 43 6.13 -20.63 8.89
C VAL A 43 5.91 -22.08 8.49
N THR A 44 6.72 -22.99 9.04
CA THR A 44 6.56 -24.42 8.77
C THR A 44 5.31 -24.96 9.46
N ARG A 45 4.79 -26.07 8.94
CA ARG A 45 3.64 -26.76 9.53
C ARG A 45 3.92 -27.21 10.96
N GLU A 46 5.13 -27.72 11.22
CA GLU A 46 5.53 -28.19 12.54
C GLU A 46 5.61 -27.04 13.55
N ASP A 47 6.23 -25.92 13.18
CA ASP A 47 6.32 -24.74 14.05
C ASP A 47 4.93 -24.16 14.35
N TYR A 48 4.05 -24.11 13.35
CA TYR A 48 2.66 -23.69 13.54
C TYR A 48 1.93 -24.58 14.54
N ILE A 49 2.00 -25.91 14.36
CA ILE A 49 1.32 -26.87 15.23
C ILE A 49 1.89 -26.81 16.66
N ARG A 50 3.20 -26.73 16.82
CA ARG A 50 3.86 -26.56 18.12
C ARG A 50 3.36 -25.30 18.81
N THR A 51 3.39 -24.17 18.11
CA THR A 51 2.93 -22.88 18.63
C THR A 51 1.46 -22.95 19.09
N MET A 52 0.57 -23.55 18.31
CA MET A 52 -0.84 -23.70 18.68
C MET A 52 -1.04 -24.59 19.93
N ARG A 53 -0.23 -25.64 20.09
CA ARG A 53 -0.27 -26.51 21.27
C ARG A 53 0.23 -25.79 22.52
N ASP A 54 1.32 -25.04 22.39
CA ASP A 54 1.95 -24.32 23.49
C ASP A 54 1.07 -23.14 23.99
N ASN A 55 0.15 -22.64 23.15
CA ASN A 55 -0.72 -21.50 23.42
C ASN A 55 -2.22 -21.88 23.40
N SER A 56 -2.56 -22.97 24.08
CA SER A 56 -3.92 -23.55 24.04
C SER A 56 -5.03 -22.61 24.53
N ARG A 57 -4.74 -21.72 25.49
CA ARG A 57 -5.70 -20.72 25.99
C ARG A 57 -6.07 -19.74 24.87
N GLU A 58 -5.06 -19.18 24.21
CA GLU A 58 -5.19 -18.20 23.14
C GLU A 58 -5.91 -18.80 21.92
N VAL A 59 -5.65 -20.07 21.62
CA VAL A 59 -6.36 -20.84 20.60
C VAL A 59 -7.85 -20.94 20.92
N ASN A 60 -8.20 -21.37 22.13
CA ASN A 60 -9.59 -21.55 22.55
C ASN A 60 -10.36 -20.23 22.51
N GLU A 61 -9.78 -19.16 23.07
CA GLU A 61 -10.39 -17.83 23.02
C GLU A 61 -10.59 -17.32 21.59
N THR A 62 -9.61 -17.56 20.70
CA THR A 62 -9.72 -17.16 19.29
C THR A 62 -10.81 -17.93 18.58
N SER A 63 -10.92 -19.25 18.83
CA SER A 63 -11.98 -20.08 18.25
C SER A 63 -13.38 -19.59 18.64
N GLU A 64 -13.59 -19.18 19.89
CA GLU A 64 -14.87 -18.67 20.36
C GLU A 64 -15.18 -17.27 19.79
N ARG A 65 -14.16 -16.39 19.68
CA ARG A 65 -14.33 -15.07 19.04
C ARG A 65 -14.73 -15.18 17.57
N LEU A 66 -14.18 -16.14 16.82
CA LEU A 66 -14.50 -16.35 15.41
C LEU A 66 -15.93 -16.90 15.22
N ARG A 67 -16.42 -17.74 16.13
CA ARG A 67 -17.79 -18.30 16.06
C ARG A 67 -18.89 -17.30 16.44
N GLY A 68 -18.56 -16.29 17.24
CA GLY A 68 -19.55 -15.44 17.89
C GLY A 68 -19.94 -14.15 17.15
N LYS A 69 -19.20 -13.72 16.13
CA LYS A 69 -19.42 -12.42 15.48
C LYS A 69 -19.84 -12.54 14.02
N LYS A 70 -21.07 -12.09 13.72
CA LYS A 70 -21.46 -11.64 12.38
C LYS A 70 -20.84 -10.25 12.16
N GLY A 71 -19.53 -10.20 11.92
CA GLY A 71 -18.89 -8.97 11.45
C GLY A 71 -19.40 -8.63 10.05
N SER A 72 -19.41 -7.35 9.68
CA SER A 72 -19.49 -6.98 8.27
C SER A 72 -18.19 -7.43 7.61
N MET A 73 -18.24 -8.47 6.80
CA MET A 73 -17.10 -8.94 6.05
C MET A 73 -17.21 -8.39 4.62
N GLU A 74 -16.18 -7.67 4.20
CA GLU A 74 -16.07 -7.12 2.86
C GLU A 74 -15.01 -7.91 2.10
N VAL A 75 -15.36 -8.40 0.91
CA VAL A 75 -14.37 -8.97 0.00
C VAL A 75 -13.76 -7.83 -0.78
N SER A 76 -12.46 -7.60 -0.61
CA SER A 76 -11.73 -6.60 -1.37
C SER A 76 -10.59 -7.22 -2.17
N ALA A 77 -10.31 -6.63 -3.32
CA ALA A 77 -9.09 -6.87 -4.08
C ALA A 77 -8.25 -5.60 -4.06
N GLU A 78 -6.94 -5.77 -4.01
CA GLU A 78 -5.98 -4.69 -4.18
C GLU A 78 -5.24 -4.95 -5.50
N PHE A 79 -5.28 -3.97 -6.38
CA PHE A 79 -4.58 -4.01 -7.66
C PHE A 79 -3.46 -2.97 -7.63
N GLU A 80 -2.23 -3.44 -7.53
CA GLU A 80 -1.05 -2.58 -7.64
C GLU A 80 -0.73 -2.30 -9.11
N TYR A 81 -0.46 -1.04 -9.46
CA TYR A 81 -0.12 -0.62 -10.81
C TYR A 81 0.86 0.57 -10.82
N GLY A 82 1.57 0.73 -11.93
CA GLY A 82 2.52 1.83 -12.11
C GLY A 82 3.56 1.89 -10.99
N LEU A 83 3.77 3.09 -10.45
CA LEU A 83 4.75 3.36 -9.39
C LEU A 83 4.15 3.18 -7.99
N GLY A 84 3.71 1.95 -7.71
CA GLY A 84 3.14 1.56 -6.43
C GLY A 84 1.81 2.26 -6.10
N ASP A 85 1.04 2.63 -7.13
CA ASP A 85 -0.37 2.92 -6.91
C ASP A 85 -1.08 1.62 -6.56
N SER A 86 -2.07 1.71 -5.68
CA SER A 86 -2.99 0.61 -5.47
C SER A 86 -4.43 1.08 -5.70
N MET A 87 -5.18 0.26 -6.43
CA MET A 87 -6.62 0.42 -6.56
C MET A 87 -7.28 -0.63 -5.69
N ARG A 88 -8.02 -0.17 -4.69
CA ARG A 88 -8.90 -1.03 -3.90
C ARG A 88 -10.22 -1.21 -4.62
N LEU A 89 -10.60 -2.47 -4.84
CA LEU A 89 -11.91 -2.89 -5.31
C LEU A 89 -12.62 -3.61 -4.17
N VAL A 90 -13.94 -3.47 -4.11
CA VAL A 90 -14.81 -4.17 -3.16
C VAL A 90 -15.89 -4.90 -3.93
N GLN A 91 -16.31 -6.05 -3.42
CA GLN A 91 -17.42 -6.79 -4.01
C GLN A 91 -18.74 -6.38 -3.33
N GLU A 92 -19.64 -5.80 -4.09
CA GLU A 92 -21.00 -5.42 -3.67
C GLU A 92 -22.02 -6.12 -4.57
N ASP A 93 -22.98 -6.84 -3.98
CA ASP A 93 -24.04 -7.57 -4.70
C ASP A 93 -23.52 -8.52 -5.80
N GLY A 94 -22.35 -9.13 -5.56
CA GLY A 94 -21.69 -10.01 -6.53
C GLY A 94 -20.92 -9.28 -7.64
N HIS A 95 -20.92 -7.95 -7.65
CA HIS A 95 -20.20 -7.11 -8.61
C HIS A 95 -18.99 -6.43 -7.98
N TRP A 96 -17.87 -6.39 -8.71
CA TRP A 96 -16.70 -5.62 -8.28
C TRP A 96 -16.93 -4.13 -8.55
N LYS A 97 -16.73 -3.31 -7.52
CA LYS A 97 -16.78 -1.85 -7.58
C LYS A 97 -15.45 -1.27 -7.12
N ILE A 98 -15.09 -0.10 -7.64
CA ILE A 98 -13.87 0.60 -7.25
C ILE A 98 -14.17 1.36 -5.95
N ALA A 99 -13.46 1.04 -4.87
CA ALA A 99 -13.65 1.60 -3.53
C ALA A 99 -12.65 2.69 -3.16
N THR A 100 -11.64 2.89 -4.00
CA THR A 100 -10.69 4.00 -3.91
C THR A 100 -11.06 5.05 -4.94
N TYR A 101 -10.79 6.33 -4.69
CA TYR A 101 -10.97 7.34 -5.73
C TYR A 101 -9.88 7.12 -6.79
N PRO A 102 -10.19 6.54 -7.97
CA PRO A 102 -9.15 6.15 -8.94
C PRO A 102 -8.45 7.37 -9.55
N LEU A 103 -9.04 8.54 -9.36
CA LEU A 103 -8.55 9.86 -9.77
C LEU A 103 -7.97 10.64 -8.59
N GLY A 104 -7.63 9.98 -7.48
CA GLY A 104 -6.84 10.51 -6.37
C GLY A 104 -5.40 10.74 -6.80
N PHE A 105 -5.25 11.39 -7.95
CA PHE A 105 -3.97 11.74 -8.52
C PHE A 105 -3.31 12.65 -7.50
N TYR A 106 -2.12 12.25 -7.06
CA TYR A 106 -1.21 13.09 -6.30
C TYR A 106 -1.40 13.10 -4.77
N ASP A 107 -1.49 11.90 -4.16
CA ASP A 107 -1.52 11.76 -2.70
C ASP A 107 -0.24 12.31 -2.03
N GLN A 108 -0.44 12.99 -0.90
CA GLN A 108 0.60 13.61 -0.06
C GLN A 108 0.44 13.20 1.41
N SER A 109 -0.34 12.16 1.71
CA SER A 109 -0.65 11.69 3.07
C SER A 109 0.57 11.11 3.81
N THR A 110 1.49 10.51 3.06
CA THR A 110 2.78 9.98 3.55
C THR A 110 3.93 10.50 2.69
N PRO A 111 5.19 10.51 3.19
CA PRO A 111 6.34 10.92 2.38
C PRO A 111 6.48 10.05 1.12
N LYS A 112 6.25 8.73 1.26
CA LYS A 112 6.31 7.77 0.14
C LYS A 112 5.24 8.05 -0.91
N ALA A 113 4.00 8.33 -0.48
CA ALA A 113 2.92 8.71 -1.39
C ALA A 113 3.24 10.03 -2.12
N ALA A 114 3.77 11.03 -1.41
CA ALA A 114 4.18 12.31 -2.00
C ALA A 114 5.29 12.14 -3.05
N LEU A 115 6.30 11.31 -2.75
CA LEU A 115 7.40 11.03 -3.67
C LEU A 115 6.91 10.37 -4.97
N ARG A 116 6.16 9.26 -4.85
CA ARG A 116 5.58 8.54 -6.01
C ARG A 116 4.72 9.47 -6.86
N SER A 117 3.94 10.30 -6.20
CA SER A 117 3.07 11.26 -6.86
C SER A 117 3.82 12.38 -7.58
N PHE A 118 4.93 12.87 -7.01
CA PHE A 118 5.81 13.85 -7.66
C PHE A 118 6.44 13.26 -8.93
N ILE A 119 6.98 12.04 -8.86
CA ILE A 119 7.55 11.34 -10.03
C ILE A 119 6.49 11.17 -11.11
N ARG A 120 5.27 10.77 -10.76
CA ARG A 120 4.16 10.69 -11.72
C ARG A 120 3.84 12.04 -12.36
N ALA A 121 3.80 13.12 -11.56
CA ALA A 121 3.53 14.45 -12.08
C ALA A 121 4.61 14.88 -13.09
N TYR A 122 5.88 14.56 -12.82
CA TYR A 122 6.99 14.76 -13.76
C TYR A 122 6.80 13.96 -15.06
N ARG A 123 6.55 12.64 -14.97
CA ARG A 123 6.37 11.75 -16.14
C ARG A 123 5.22 12.15 -17.05
N LEU A 124 4.17 12.73 -16.47
CA LEU A 124 3.00 13.22 -17.19
C LEU A 124 3.11 14.71 -17.58
N GLU A 125 4.28 15.33 -17.38
CA GLU A 125 4.55 16.74 -17.65
C GLU A 125 3.53 17.69 -16.99
N ARG A 126 3.02 17.31 -15.81
CA ARG A 126 2.04 18.05 -15.01
C ARG A 126 2.74 19.04 -14.08
N TRP A 127 3.36 20.06 -14.67
CA TRP A 127 4.15 21.07 -13.95
C TRP A 127 3.34 21.84 -12.90
N ASP A 128 2.05 22.08 -13.16
CA ASP A 128 1.10 22.68 -12.22
C ASP A 128 0.90 21.84 -10.96
N VAL A 129 0.93 20.52 -11.12
CA VAL A 129 0.79 19.55 -10.05
C VAL A 129 2.11 19.39 -9.29
N MET A 130 3.26 19.38 -9.97
CA MET A 130 4.56 19.29 -9.31
C MET A 130 4.73 20.37 -8.23
N LEU A 131 4.22 21.58 -8.48
CA LEU A 131 4.20 22.68 -7.50
C LEU A 131 3.41 22.40 -6.21
N ARG A 132 2.54 21.38 -6.17
CA ARG A 132 1.85 20.96 -4.95
C ARG A 132 2.78 20.22 -3.99
N PHE A 133 3.86 19.65 -4.51
CA PHE A 133 4.87 18.93 -3.73
C PHE A 133 6.04 19.80 -3.31
N VAL A 134 6.13 21.02 -3.80
CA VAL A 134 7.18 21.96 -3.41
C VAL A 134 6.77 22.68 -2.12
N PRO A 135 7.65 22.84 -1.11
CA PRO A 135 7.37 23.63 0.08
C PRO A 135 6.92 25.06 -0.27
N THR A 136 6.05 25.61 0.55
CA THR A 136 5.38 26.90 0.30
C THR A 136 6.37 28.03 0.04
N SER A 137 7.46 28.08 0.81
CA SER A 137 8.54 29.08 0.68
C SER A 137 9.25 29.09 -0.68
N TYR A 138 9.35 27.95 -1.35
CA TYR A 138 9.89 27.84 -2.71
C TYR A 138 8.81 28.08 -3.77
N ARG A 139 7.59 27.57 -3.52
CA ARG A 139 6.44 27.72 -4.41
C ARG A 139 6.10 29.19 -4.66
N GLU A 140 6.19 30.06 -3.67
CA GLU A 140 5.93 31.51 -3.81
C GLU A 140 6.81 32.20 -4.85
N LYS A 141 8.00 31.65 -5.13
CA LYS A 141 8.97 32.20 -6.10
C LYS A 141 8.90 31.52 -7.46
N MET A 142 8.05 30.49 -7.59
CA MET A 142 7.98 29.59 -8.74
C MET A 142 6.56 29.53 -9.33
N ASN A 143 6.47 29.13 -10.59
CA ASN A 143 5.20 28.86 -11.26
C ASN A 143 5.39 27.69 -12.24
N ALA A 144 4.31 27.28 -12.91
CA ALA A 144 4.34 26.08 -13.75
C ALA A 144 5.35 26.22 -14.90
N GLN A 145 5.48 27.42 -15.48
CA GLN A 145 6.43 27.69 -16.56
C GLN A 145 7.87 27.60 -16.09
N LYS A 146 8.21 28.16 -14.92
CA LYS A 146 9.55 28.06 -14.33
C LYS A 146 9.88 26.61 -13.93
N MET A 147 8.89 25.89 -13.39
CA MET A 147 9.01 24.46 -13.08
C MET A 147 9.34 23.66 -14.34
N GLN A 148 8.58 23.85 -15.42
CA GLN A 148 8.87 23.23 -16.72
C GLN A 148 10.29 23.55 -17.18
N ALA A 149 10.69 24.83 -17.17
CA ALA A 149 12.02 25.25 -17.62
C ALA A 149 13.17 24.59 -16.84
N GLN A 150 13.00 24.33 -15.54
CA GLN A 150 13.99 23.63 -14.72
C GLN A 150 14.21 22.17 -15.17
N PHE A 151 13.13 21.50 -15.60
CA PHE A 151 13.14 20.09 -15.97
C PHE A 151 13.36 19.84 -17.47
N THR A 152 13.03 20.81 -18.33
CA THR A 152 13.18 20.68 -19.80
C THR A 152 14.30 21.56 -20.37
N GLY A 153 14.98 22.34 -19.54
CA GLY A 153 16.05 23.25 -19.94
C GLY A 153 17.42 22.57 -20.11
N PRO A 154 18.53 23.33 -20.00
CA PRO A 154 19.89 22.80 -20.20
C PRO A 154 20.27 21.63 -19.29
N SER A 155 19.65 21.53 -18.10
CA SER A 155 19.86 20.45 -17.12
C SER A 155 18.95 19.23 -17.33
N ARG A 156 18.18 19.16 -18.43
CA ARG A 156 17.19 18.10 -18.67
C ARG A 156 17.75 16.69 -18.49
N GLU A 157 18.90 16.39 -19.09
CA GLU A 157 19.50 15.05 -19.00
C GLU A 157 19.87 14.68 -17.55
N GLN A 158 20.42 15.64 -16.81
CA GLN A 158 20.73 15.44 -15.39
C GLN A 158 19.46 15.19 -14.57
N MET A 159 18.40 15.97 -14.80
CA MET A 159 17.12 15.81 -14.10
C MET A 159 16.44 14.48 -14.46
N GLU A 160 16.50 14.06 -15.72
CA GLU A 160 15.97 12.78 -16.16
C GLU A 160 16.70 11.61 -15.46
N ASN A 161 18.03 11.67 -15.36
CA ASN A 161 18.82 10.68 -14.64
C ASN A 161 18.51 10.65 -13.13
N LEU A 162 18.32 11.83 -12.52
CA LEU A 162 17.89 11.96 -11.13
C LEU A 162 16.53 11.27 -10.92
N ILE A 163 15.53 11.59 -11.76
CA ILE A 163 14.19 10.99 -11.64
C ILE A 163 14.24 9.48 -11.90
N ASN A 164 14.99 9.00 -12.89
CA ASN A 164 15.16 7.56 -13.15
C ASN A 164 15.75 6.83 -11.93
N THR A 165 16.77 7.42 -11.30
CA THR A 165 17.42 6.83 -10.12
C THR A 165 16.45 6.83 -8.94
N LEU A 166 15.75 7.93 -8.73
CA LEU A 166 14.78 8.07 -7.65
C LEU A 166 13.59 7.11 -7.81
N GLU A 167 13.11 6.93 -9.05
CA GLU A 167 12.05 6.00 -9.41
C GLU A 167 12.44 4.55 -9.13
N ALA A 168 13.67 4.15 -9.50
CA ALA A 168 14.18 2.81 -9.23
C ALA A 168 14.36 2.50 -7.72
N ASN A 169 14.44 3.53 -6.88
CA ASN A 169 14.66 3.41 -5.43
C ASN A 169 13.46 3.96 -4.61
N VAL A 170 12.30 4.13 -5.23
CA VAL A 170 11.13 4.79 -4.59
C VAL A 170 10.60 4.03 -3.37
N ASP A 171 10.95 2.75 -3.27
CA ASP A 171 10.52 1.86 -2.20
C ASP A 171 11.46 1.79 -1.00
N GLU A 172 12.61 2.47 -1.07
CA GLU A 172 13.57 2.55 0.03
C GLU A 172 12.90 3.01 1.35
N PRO A 173 13.39 2.55 2.51
CA PRO A 173 12.85 2.94 3.80
C PRO A 173 12.94 4.45 4.03
N ILE A 174 11.85 5.04 4.52
CA ILE A 174 11.78 6.46 4.89
C ILE A 174 11.75 6.57 6.41
N THR A 175 12.67 7.36 6.96
CA THR A 175 12.69 7.67 8.40
C THR A 175 11.95 8.98 8.66
N GLU A 176 10.83 8.92 9.36
CA GLU A 176 10.04 10.08 9.77
C GLU A 176 10.43 10.58 11.18
N ARG A 177 10.51 11.90 11.36
CA ARG A 177 10.77 12.57 12.64
C ARG A 177 9.92 13.85 12.73
N GLY A 178 8.75 13.74 13.35
CA GLY A 178 7.83 14.86 13.49
C GLY A 178 7.31 15.32 12.12
N ASN A 179 7.68 16.54 11.71
CA ASN A 179 7.29 17.12 10.42
C ASN A 179 8.36 16.97 9.34
N ASP A 180 9.47 16.30 9.62
CA ASP A 180 10.54 16.03 8.66
C ASP A 180 10.61 14.53 8.37
N ALA A 181 11.01 14.17 7.15
CA ALA A 181 11.38 12.80 6.83
C ALA A 181 12.60 12.76 5.90
N ARG A 182 13.30 11.63 5.89
CA ARG A 182 14.44 11.40 5.01
C ARG A 182 14.41 10.00 4.42
N MET A 183 14.73 9.92 3.14
CA MET A 183 15.00 8.67 2.43
C MET A 183 16.42 8.73 1.88
N SER A 184 17.28 7.79 2.27
CA SER A 184 18.57 7.59 1.60
C SER A 184 18.36 6.60 0.46
N TYR A 185 18.94 6.89 -0.70
CA TYR A 185 18.74 6.06 -1.89
C TYR A 185 19.99 6.03 -2.77
N GLY A 186 20.21 4.90 -3.42
CA GLY A 186 21.52 4.59 -4.01
C GLY A 186 22.67 4.73 -2.98
N ASP A 187 23.90 4.80 -3.47
CA ASP A 187 25.08 4.82 -2.59
C ASP A 187 25.32 6.20 -1.92
N ARG A 188 24.67 7.27 -2.37
CA ARG A 188 25.04 8.64 -1.98
C ARG A 188 23.93 9.69 -1.96
N TYR A 189 22.71 9.36 -2.36
CA TYR A 189 21.66 10.36 -2.55
C TYR A 189 20.67 10.37 -1.39
N ASN A 190 20.02 11.50 -1.19
CA ASN A 190 19.00 11.66 -0.17
C ASN A 190 17.82 12.49 -0.68
N VAL A 191 16.63 12.11 -0.26
CA VAL A 191 15.44 12.95 -0.36
C VAL A 191 15.08 13.45 1.03
N GLN A 192 14.84 14.75 1.14
CA GLN A 192 14.32 15.37 2.36
C GLN A 192 12.87 15.78 2.15
N PHE A 193 12.04 15.51 3.15
CA PHE A 193 10.62 15.85 3.13
C PHE A 193 10.28 16.81 4.26
N LEU A 194 9.26 17.63 4.03
CA LEU A 194 8.67 18.52 5.02
C LEU A 194 7.15 18.38 4.98
N LYS A 195 6.50 18.25 6.14
CA LYS A 195 5.05 18.23 6.26
C LYS A 195 4.52 19.65 6.47
N GLU A 196 3.71 20.14 5.53
CA GLU A 196 3.04 21.44 5.58
C GLU A 196 1.53 21.25 5.41
N ASP A 197 0.72 21.82 6.31
CA ASP A 197 -0.75 21.76 6.25
C ASP A 197 -1.32 20.33 6.09
N GLY A 198 -0.68 19.37 6.73
CA GLY A 198 -1.07 17.95 6.65
C GLY A 198 -0.58 17.21 5.41
N ALA A 199 0.10 17.87 4.48
CA ALA A 199 0.61 17.30 3.24
C ALA A 199 2.15 17.27 3.21
N TRP A 200 2.72 16.14 2.81
CA TRP A 200 4.16 16.00 2.63
C TRP A 200 4.64 16.67 1.33
N LYS A 201 5.75 17.39 1.44
CA LYS A 201 6.45 18.14 0.39
C LYS A 201 7.87 17.62 0.24
N LEU A 202 8.43 17.72 -0.96
CA LEU A 202 9.82 17.39 -1.29
C LEU A 202 10.66 18.65 -1.07
N LYS A 203 11.39 18.68 0.05
CA LYS A 203 12.21 19.81 0.49
C LYS A 203 13.53 19.89 -0.28
N ASP A 204 14.13 18.73 -0.51
CA ASP A 204 15.41 18.62 -1.22
C ASP A 204 15.53 17.27 -1.92
N LEU A 205 16.20 17.27 -3.07
CA LEU A 205 16.44 16.13 -3.95
C LEU A 205 17.90 16.19 -4.42
N ASP A 206 18.76 15.42 -3.75
CA ASP A 206 20.18 15.28 -4.09
C ASP A 206 20.40 14.26 -5.22
#